data_AF-A0A834XI17-F1
#
_entry.id   AF-A0A834XI17-F1
#
_cell.length_a   1.000
_cell.length_b   1.000
_cell.length_c   1.000
_cell.angle_alpha   90.00
_cell.angle_beta   90.00
_cell.angle_gamma   90.00
#
_symmetry.space_group_name_H-M   'P 1'
#
loop_
_entity.id
_entity.type
_entity.pdbx_description
1 polymer ?
#
loop_
_entity_poly.entity_id
_entity_poly.type
_entity_poly.pdbx_seq_one_letter_code
_entity_poly.pdbx_strand_id
1 'polypeptide(L)'
;MPIYDYIYGTVDESSDETYETSLKRPKESPNVVHLTHLTTPDSLYHLPIGIASLASNPLSSSSKWYLRFMWPFTFCLNLMASIFGHSFVSERTTFKNLNLQTWVVPRFTKQYFLKRHTTTLNKIIEAAILEANSSGAKVLSLGLLNQKEELNGYGQIYIQKYPQLKIKIVDGSSLAAAIVLNTIPKATTQVLLRGNFDKVYFAIANALCERNVQVATLYKDELTKLHRRLNKKSKGDFTLSTNYTPKIWLVGDGWNEEEQMKAAKGSVFIPFSQFPPNKLRKDCFYHYTPAMIAPPSFMNVHSCENWLPRRAMSAWRIAGIVHALEGWNVNECGFSTFNVNQVWHATIRHGFQPFKIPIDQFVFQ
;
A
#
# COMPACT_ATOMS: atom_id res chain seq x y z
N MET A 1 -15.87 -9.56 -25.70
CA MET A 1 -16.66 -8.59 -24.92
C MET A 1 -17.09 -9.15 -23.57
N PRO A 2 -17.32 -8.28 -22.58
CA PRO A 2 -18.17 -8.59 -21.43
C PRO A 2 -19.53 -9.14 -21.87
N ILE A 3 -20.05 -10.15 -21.17
CA ILE A 3 -21.36 -10.76 -21.46
C ILE A 3 -22.50 -9.72 -21.42
N TYR A 4 -22.37 -8.71 -20.56
CA TYR A 4 -23.35 -7.63 -20.44
C TYR A 4 -23.55 -6.86 -21.75
N ASP A 5 -22.49 -6.61 -22.53
CA ASP A 5 -22.65 -5.86 -23.78
C ASP A 5 -23.49 -6.63 -24.80
N TYR A 6 -23.38 -7.97 -24.81
CA TYR A 6 -24.25 -8.83 -25.61
C TYR A 6 -25.70 -8.80 -25.13
N ILE A 7 -25.93 -8.82 -23.81
CA ILE A 7 -27.28 -8.78 -23.22
C ILE A 7 -28.00 -7.47 -23.56
N TYR A 8 -27.27 -6.35 -23.58
CA TYR A 8 -27.85 -5.02 -23.77
C TYR A 8 -27.70 -4.48 -25.20
N GLY A 9 -27.16 -5.27 -26.13
CA GLY A 9 -26.99 -4.87 -27.53
C GLY A 9 -26.01 -3.71 -27.72
N THR A 10 -25.07 -3.52 -26.80
CA THR A 10 -24.04 -2.46 -26.84
C THR A 10 -22.70 -2.96 -27.37
N VAL A 11 -22.69 -4.10 -28.05
CA VAL A 11 -21.49 -4.66 -28.68
C VAL A 11 -21.10 -3.80 -29.86
N ASP A 12 -19.87 -3.30 -29.84
CA ASP A 12 -19.29 -2.60 -30.98
C ASP A 12 -18.86 -3.61 -32.06
N GLU A 13 -19.26 -3.39 -33.31
CA GLU A 13 -18.99 -4.29 -34.45
C GLU A 13 -17.49 -4.50 -34.71
N SER A 14 -16.64 -3.51 -34.36
CA SER A 14 -15.19 -3.55 -34.57
C SER A 14 -14.43 -4.30 -33.46
N SER A 15 -15.14 -4.82 -32.47
CA SER A 15 -14.50 -5.39 -31.29
C SER A 15 -13.69 -6.66 -31.56
N ASP A 16 -14.15 -7.51 -32.47
CA ASP A 16 -13.42 -8.74 -32.85
C ASP A 16 -12.13 -8.37 -33.60
N GLU A 17 -12.20 -7.41 -34.51
CA GLU A 17 -11.02 -6.86 -35.20
C GLU A 17 -10.04 -6.21 -34.22
N THR A 18 -10.56 -5.48 -33.22
CA THR A 18 -9.75 -4.87 -32.15
C THR A 18 -9.06 -5.94 -31.30
N TYR A 19 -9.75 -7.03 -30.97
CA TYR A 19 -9.17 -8.16 -30.24
C TYR A 19 -8.07 -8.86 -31.04
N GLU A 20 -8.33 -9.20 -32.31
CA GLU A 20 -7.36 -9.82 -33.22
C GLU A 20 -6.13 -8.93 -33.43
N THR A 21 -6.34 -7.62 -33.58
CA THR A 21 -5.24 -6.65 -33.69
C THR A 21 -4.44 -6.57 -32.39
N SER A 22 -5.11 -6.65 -31.23
CA SER A 22 -4.44 -6.67 -29.93
C SER A 22 -3.61 -7.93 -29.71
N LEU A 23 -4.02 -9.09 -30.24
CA LEU A 23 -3.24 -10.34 -30.16
C LEU A 23 -1.95 -10.27 -30.98
N LYS A 24 -1.99 -9.54 -32.11
CA LYS A 24 -0.84 -9.36 -33.00
C LYS A 24 0.15 -8.31 -32.50
N ARG A 25 -0.25 -7.42 -31.58
CA ARG A 25 0.65 -6.43 -30.99
C ARG A 25 1.69 -7.12 -30.10
N PRO A 26 2.99 -6.77 -30.23
CA PRO A 26 4.00 -7.28 -29.32
C PRO A 26 3.64 -6.90 -27.89
N LYS A 27 3.82 -7.84 -26.95
CA LYS A 27 3.51 -7.64 -25.51
C LYS A 27 4.29 -6.41 -25.03
N GLU A 28 3.59 -5.30 -24.81
CA GLU A 28 4.23 -4.07 -24.31
C GLU A 28 4.85 -4.35 -22.94
N SER A 29 6.18 -4.21 -22.87
CA SER A 29 6.94 -4.36 -21.65
C SER A 29 6.63 -3.22 -20.68
N PRO A 30 6.23 -3.51 -19.43
CA PRO A 30 6.06 -2.46 -18.43
C PRO A 30 7.41 -1.84 -18.06
N ASN A 31 7.44 -0.52 -17.84
CA ASN A 31 8.59 0.11 -17.19
C ASN A 31 8.54 -0.08 -15.67
N VAL A 32 7.33 -0.14 -15.09
CA VAL A 32 7.12 -0.35 -13.66
C VAL A 32 6.04 -1.40 -13.44
N VAL A 33 6.30 -2.32 -12.52
CA VAL A 33 5.33 -3.31 -12.05
C VAL A 33 4.99 -3.01 -10.58
N HIS A 34 3.70 -2.97 -10.25
CA HIS A 34 3.22 -2.98 -8.87
C HIS A 34 2.63 -4.36 -8.56
N LEU A 35 3.29 -5.12 -7.70
CA LEU A 35 2.88 -6.48 -7.34
C LEU A 35 2.04 -6.45 -6.06
N THR A 36 0.73 -6.65 -6.20
CA THR A 36 -0.24 -6.69 -5.09
C THR A 36 -0.83 -8.09 -4.91
N HIS A 37 -1.75 -8.25 -3.97
CA HIS A 37 -2.48 -9.51 -3.77
C HIS A 37 -3.94 -9.27 -3.40
N LEU A 38 -4.75 -10.31 -3.43
CA LEU A 38 -6.17 -10.22 -3.06
C LEU A 38 -6.31 -10.01 -1.55
N THR A 39 -7.19 -9.12 -1.12
CA THR A 39 -7.33 -8.80 0.31
C THR A 39 -8.36 -9.72 0.97
N THR A 40 -9.61 -9.65 0.53
CA THR A 40 -10.74 -10.50 0.91
C THR A 40 -11.29 -11.23 -0.31
N PRO A 41 -12.12 -12.29 -0.16
CA PRO A 41 -12.82 -12.90 -1.30
C PRO A 41 -13.52 -11.87 -2.20
N ASP A 42 -14.15 -10.86 -1.60
CA ASP A 42 -14.86 -9.81 -2.35
C ASP A 42 -13.93 -8.91 -3.17
N SER A 43 -12.63 -8.84 -2.83
CA SER A 43 -11.65 -8.03 -3.59
C SER A 43 -11.49 -8.48 -5.04
N LEU A 44 -11.84 -9.73 -5.38
CA LEU A 44 -11.90 -10.22 -6.76
C LEU A 44 -12.86 -9.40 -7.63
N TYR A 45 -14.00 -8.99 -7.06
CA TYR A 45 -15.00 -8.21 -7.78
C TYR A 45 -14.58 -6.76 -8.02
N HIS A 46 -13.61 -6.28 -7.24
CA HIS A 46 -13.05 -4.94 -7.35
C HIS A 46 -11.81 -4.88 -8.25
N LEU A 47 -11.38 -6.01 -8.82
CA LEU A 47 -10.34 -5.99 -9.86
C LEU A 47 -10.91 -5.34 -11.13
N PRO A 48 -10.11 -4.53 -11.86
CA PRO A 48 -10.50 -3.92 -13.14
C PRO A 48 -10.99 -4.92 -14.18
N ILE A 49 -10.47 -6.15 -14.15
CA ILE A 49 -10.85 -7.24 -15.05
C ILE A 49 -12.24 -7.83 -14.75
N GLY A 50 -12.82 -7.50 -13.59
CA GLY A 50 -14.11 -7.98 -13.14
C GLY A 50 -15.24 -7.02 -13.49
N ILE A 51 -15.92 -6.52 -12.45
CA ILE A 51 -17.11 -5.69 -12.60
C ILE A 51 -16.70 -4.23 -12.49
N ALA A 52 -16.67 -3.49 -13.60
CA ALA A 52 -16.21 -2.09 -13.65
C ALA A 52 -16.92 -1.18 -12.64
N SER A 53 -18.22 -1.38 -12.42
CA SER A 53 -19.00 -0.61 -11.44
C SER A 53 -18.52 -0.86 -10.00
N LEU A 54 -18.06 -2.07 -9.67
CA LEU A 54 -17.47 -2.40 -8.37
C LEU A 54 -16.02 -1.92 -8.29
N ALA A 55 -15.22 -2.20 -9.32
CA ALA A 55 -13.82 -1.78 -9.39
C ALA A 55 -13.64 -0.27 -9.24
N SER A 56 -14.58 0.52 -9.76
CA SER A 56 -14.55 1.98 -9.67
C SER A 56 -14.97 2.56 -8.30
N ASN A 57 -15.33 1.69 -7.34
CA ASN A 57 -15.70 2.03 -5.97
C ASN A 57 -14.72 1.37 -4.96
N PRO A 58 -14.41 2.05 -3.83
CA PRO A 58 -13.53 1.49 -2.81
C PRO A 58 -14.10 0.22 -2.18
N LEU A 59 -13.26 -0.75 -1.84
CA LEU A 59 -13.65 -2.00 -1.17
C LEU A 59 -14.37 -1.74 0.17
N SER A 60 -14.03 -0.67 0.91
CA SER A 60 -14.74 -0.33 2.15
C SER A 60 -16.21 0.06 1.95
N SER A 61 -16.60 0.42 0.72
CA SER A 61 -18.00 0.69 0.36
C SER A 61 -18.77 -0.58 -0.04
N SER A 62 -18.13 -1.76 0.00
CA SER A 62 -18.61 -3.00 -0.62
C SER A 62 -19.36 -3.96 0.31
N SER A 63 -19.82 -3.55 1.50
CA SER A 63 -20.78 -4.37 2.27
C SER A 63 -22.18 -4.30 1.64
N LYS A 64 -22.26 -4.53 0.32
CA LYS A 64 -23.49 -4.57 -0.44
C LYS A 64 -24.13 -5.92 -0.19
N TRP A 65 -25.37 -5.89 0.30
CA TRP A 65 -26.12 -7.09 0.67
C TRP A 65 -26.15 -8.13 -0.46
N TYR A 66 -26.16 -7.69 -1.72
CA TYR A 66 -26.23 -8.58 -2.88
C TYR A 66 -24.96 -9.42 -3.10
N LEU A 67 -23.79 -8.99 -2.63
CA LEU A 67 -22.57 -9.82 -2.73
C LEU A 67 -22.68 -11.09 -1.87
N ARG A 68 -23.55 -11.10 -0.86
CA ARG A 68 -23.86 -12.32 -0.09
C ARG A 68 -24.56 -13.37 -0.95
N PHE A 69 -25.37 -12.97 -1.93
CA PHE A 69 -25.99 -13.89 -2.87
C PHE A 69 -25.02 -14.45 -3.91
N MET A 70 -23.89 -13.77 -4.14
CA MET A 70 -22.81 -14.23 -5.02
C MET A 70 -21.92 -15.31 -4.39
N TRP A 71 -22.21 -15.78 -3.17
CA TRP A 71 -21.33 -16.70 -2.43
C TRP A 71 -20.91 -17.97 -3.19
N PRO A 72 -21.76 -18.65 -4.02
CA PRO A 72 -21.33 -19.84 -4.75
C PRO A 72 -20.28 -19.48 -5.80
N PHE A 73 -20.48 -18.35 -6.48
CA PHE A 73 -19.53 -17.83 -7.46
C PHE A 73 -18.23 -17.39 -6.78
N THR A 74 -18.31 -16.68 -5.65
CA THR A 74 -17.14 -16.31 -4.84
C THR A 74 -16.35 -17.55 -4.42
N PHE A 75 -17.03 -18.63 -4.02
CA PHE A 75 -16.39 -19.88 -3.66
C PHE A 75 -15.62 -20.51 -4.84
N CYS A 76 -16.24 -20.57 -6.02
CA CYS A 76 -15.58 -21.07 -7.24
C CYS A 76 -14.37 -20.21 -7.62
N LEU A 77 -14.50 -18.89 -7.61
CA LEU A 77 -13.38 -17.98 -7.90
C LEU A 77 -12.23 -18.15 -6.88
N ASN A 78 -12.55 -18.32 -5.60
CA ASN A 78 -11.54 -18.56 -4.56
C ASN A 78 -10.78 -19.87 -4.80
N LEU A 79 -11.48 -20.93 -5.23
CA LEU A 79 -10.87 -22.22 -5.57
C LEU A 79 -9.94 -22.06 -6.77
N MET A 80 -10.41 -21.40 -7.84
CA MET A 80 -9.58 -21.11 -9.01
C MET A 80 -8.34 -20.30 -8.63
N ALA A 81 -8.50 -19.19 -7.91
CA ALA A 81 -7.40 -18.36 -7.44
C ALA A 81 -6.36 -19.19 -6.67
N SER A 82 -6.81 -20.12 -5.82
CA SER A 82 -5.93 -21.02 -5.06
C SER A 82 -5.13 -21.99 -5.94
N ILE A 83 -5.68 -22.41 -7.07
CA ILE A 83 -5.02 -23.27 -8.07
C ILE A 83 -4.02 -22.47 -8.92
N PHE A 84 -4.33 -21.21 -9.24
CA PHE A 84 -3.40 -20.34 -9.97
C PHE A 84 -2.09 -20.17 -9.21
N GLY A 85 -0.99 -20.60 -9.83
CA GLY A 85 0.36 -20.57 -9.27
C GLY A 85 1.22 -19.42 -9.79
N HIS A 86 0.64 -18.44 -10.49
CA HIS A 86 1.36 -17.32 -11.10
C HIS A 86 0.61 -16.01 -10.88
N SER A 87 1.35 -14.90 -10.86
CA SER A 87 0.74 -13.57 -10.89
C SER A 87 0.14 -13.28 -12.26
N PHE A 88 -0.89 -12.44 -12.31
CA PHE A 88 -1.50 -11.98 -13.57
C PHE A 88 -1.62 -10.47 -13.62
N VAL A 89 -1.62 -9.90 -14.84
CA VAL A 89 -1.81 -8.46 -15.05
C VAL A 89 -3.27 -8.10 -14.83
N SER A 90 -3.53 -7.25 -13.83
CA SER A 90 -4.88 -6.80 -13.50
C SER A 90 -5.20 -5.40 -14.01
N GLU A 91 -4.19 -4.55 -14.19
CA GLU A 91 -4.36 -3.15 -14.60
C GLU A 91 -3.18 -2.71 -15.46
N ARG A 92 -3.45 -1.91 -16.49
CA ARG A 92 -2.43 -1.23 -17.30
C ARG A 92 -2.72 0.26 -17.27
N THR A 93 -1.74 1.04 -16.85
CA THR A 93 -1.86 2.50 -16.74
C THR A 93 -0.64 3.16 -17.35
N THR A 94 -0.79 4.42 -17.73
CA THR A 94 0.31 5.21 -18.28
C THR A 94 0.42 6.52 -17.52
N PHE A 95 1.66 6.91 -17.26
CA PHE A 95 1.95 8.16 -16.58
C PHE A 95 3.24 8.75 -17.12
N LYS A 96 3.13 9.94 -17.71
CA LYS A 96 4.22 10.57 -18.47
C LYS A 96 4.71 9.60 -19.56
N ASN A 97 5.99 9.26 -19.55
CA ASN A 97 6.64 8.33 -20.47
C ASN A 97 6.74 6.90 -19.92
N LEU A 98 6.03 6.56 -18.83
CA LEU A 98 6.09 5.24 -18.22
C LEU A 98 4.82 4.43 -18.49
N ASN A 99 5.03 3.21 -18.97
CA ASN A 99 4.04 2.14 -19.00
C ASN A 99 4.07 1.40 -17.66
N LEU A 100 2.95 1.39 -16.96
CA LEU A 100 2.80 0.84 -15.61
C LEU A 100 1.83 -0.34 -15.63
N GLN A 101 2.15 -1.40 -14.91
CA GLN A 101 1.25 -2.54 -14.75
C GLN A 101 1.07 -2.89 -13.28
N THR A 102 -0.16 -3.22 -12.91
CA THR A 102 -0.47 -3.81 -11.60
C THR A 102 -0.64 -5.31 -11.79
N TRP A 103 0.20 -6.10 -11.12
CA TRP A 103 0.15 -7.56 -11.14
C TRP A 103 -0.43 -8.05 -9.82
N VAL A 104 -1.27 -9.08 -9.88
CA VAL A 104 -1.95 -9.63 -8.71
C VAL A 104 -1.46 -11.04 -8.46
N VAL A 105 -0.94 -11.29 -7.26
CA VAL A 105 -0.75 -12.63 -6.72
C VAL A 105 -2.13 -13.16 -6.32
N PRO A 106 -2.60 -14.30 -6.87
CA PRO A 106 -3.94 -14.85 -6.63
C PRO A 106 -4.04 -15.53 -5.26
N ARG A 107 -3.66 -14.81 -4.20
CA ARG A 107 -3.68 -15.28 -2.81
C ARG A 107 -4.30 -14.20 -1.93
N PHE A 108 -5.14 -14.63 -1.01
CA PHE A 108 -5.83 -13.78 -0.06
C PHE A 108 -4.99 -13.51 1.17
N THR A 109 -5.24 -12.37 1.84
CA THR A 109 -4.60 -11.97 3.10
C THR A 109 -4.45 -13.11 4.10
N LYS A 110 -5.51 -13.92 4.30
CA LYS A 110 -5.49 -15.06 5.24
C LYS A 110 -4.37 -16.06 4.94
N GLN A 111 -4.03 -16.27 3.67
CA GLN A 111 -2.97 -17.21 3.27
C GLN A 111 -1.57 -16.70 3.63
N TYR A 112 -1.34 -15.39 3.63
CA TYR A 112 -0.06 -14.76 4.04
C TYR A 112 0.23 -14.89 5.54
N PHE A 113 -0.78 -15.15 6.36
CA PHE A 113 -0.60 -15.39 7.80
C PHE A 113 -0.32 -16.86 8.14
N LEU A 114 -0.52 -17.78 7.20
CA LEU A 114 -0.30 -19.21 7.42
C LEU A 114 1.13 -19.60 7.00
N LYS A 115 1.97 -20.00 7.96
CA LYS A 115 3.37 -20.40 7.72
C LYS A 115 3.54 -21.47 6.64
N ARG A 116 2.58 -22.39 6.50
CA ARG A 116 2.61 -23.46 5.46
C ARG A 116 2.64 -22.91 4.02
N HIS A 117 2.14 -21.69 3.80
CA HIS A 117 2.05 -21.08 2.47
C HIS A 117 3.26 -20.19 2.13
N THR A 118 4.13 -19.89 3.09
CA THR A 118 5.29 -19.00 2.91
C THR A 118 6.16 -19.41 1.72
N THR A 119 6.51 -20.70 1.60
CA THR A 119 7.34 -21.19 0.50
C THR A 119 6.67 -21.01 -0.86
N THR A 120 5.38 -21.33 -0.96
CA THR A 120 4.61 -21.17 -2.19
C THR A 120 4.45 -19.70 -2.57
N LEU A 121 4.13 -18.84 -1.62
CA LEU A 121 4.03 -17.39 -1.83
C LEU A 121 5.33 -16.81 -2.34
N ASN A 122 6.46 -17.16 -1.72
CA ASN A 122 7.77 -16.71 -2.16
C ASN A 122 8.10 -17.16 -3.57
N LYS A 123 7.74 -18.39 -3.97
CA LYS A 123 7.92 -18.85 -5.35
C LYS A 123 7.11 -18.03 -6.37
N ILE A 124 5.87 -17.65 -6.02
CA ILE A 124 5.03 -16.84 -6.93
C ILE A 124 5.60 -15.42 -7.06
N ILE A 125 5.98 -14.78 -5.94
CA ILE A 125 6.57 -13.44 -5.93
C ILE A 125 7.91 -13.44 -6.68
N GLU A 126 8.74 -14.46 -6.44
CA GLU A 126 10.00 -14.68 -7.15
C GLU A 126 9.80 -14.80 -8.66
N ALA A 127 8.87 -15.65 -9.09
CA ALA A 127 8.55 -15.80 -10.51
C ALA A 127 8.10 -14.48 -11.14
N ALA A 128 7.30 -13.69 -10.42
CA ALA A 128 6.85 -12.37 -10.87
C ALA A 128 8.04 -11.39 -11.03
N ILE A 129 8.98 -11.37 -10.08
CA ILE A 129 10.19 -10.54 -10.17
C ILE A 129 11.04 -10.93 -11.37
N LEU A 130 11.25 -12.23 -11.59
CA LEU A 130 12.04 -12.72 -12.72
C LEU A 130 11.35 -12.42 -14.05
N GLU A 131 10.02 -12.58 -14.15
CA GLU A 131 9.24 -12.21 -15.35
C GLU A 131 9.31 -10.70 -15.63
N ALA A 132 9.18 -9.85 -14.60
CA ALA A 132 9.29 -8.41 -14.76
C ALA A 132 10.71 -8.01 -15.23
N ASN A 133 11.74 -8.61 -14.65
CA ASN A 133 13.13 -8.37 -15.03
C ASN A 133 13.42 -8.81 -16.48
N SER A 134 12.98 -10.01 -16.88
CA SER A 134 13.17 -10.50 -18.25
C SER A 134 12.38 -9.69 -19.28
N SER A 135 11.23 -9.14 -18.88
CA SER A 135 10.43 -8.23 -19.69
C SER A 135 11.03 -6.82 -19.80
N GLY A 136 12.15 -6.52 -19.13
CA GLY A 136 12.81 -5.22 -19.19
C GLY A 136 12.20 -4.13 -18.29
N ALA A 137 11.40 -4.51 -17.28
CA ALA A 137 10.93 -3.56 -16.29
C ALA A 137 12.09 -2.97 -15.48
N LYS A 138 12.01 -1.67 -15.20
CA LYS A 138 13.03 -0.93 -14.45
C LYS A 138 12.83 -1.08 -12.94
N VAL A 139 11.58 -1.09 -12.50
CA VAL A 139 11.23 -1.15 -11.07
C VAL A 139 10.05 -2.11 -10.85
N LEU A 140 10.13 -2.91 -9.79
CA LEU A 140 9.00 -3.65 -9.23
C LEU A 140 8.77 -3.19 -7.79
N SER A 141 7.57 -2.69 -7.52
CA SER A 141 7.13 -2.36 -6.17
C SER A 141 6.33 -3.50 -5.55
N LEU A 142 6.59 -3.79 -4.27
CA LEU A 142 5.90 -4.82 -3.52
C LEU A 142 4.75 -4.20 -2.71
N GLY A 143 3.52 -4.48 -3.09
CA GLY A 143 2.31 -4.03 -2.40
C GLY A 143 1.76 -5.05 -1.42
N LEU A 144 1.07 -4.56 -0.39
CA LEU A 144 0.46 -5.35 0.67
C LEU A 144 1.47 -6.34 1.31
N LEU A 145 1.03 -7.54 1.65
CA LEU A 145 1.86 -8.51 2.36
C LEU A 145 2.95 -9.18 1.49
N ASN A 146 3.10 -8.78 0.21
CA ASN A 146 4.20 -9.22 -0.65
C ASN A 146 5.57 -8.72 -0.19
N GLN A 147 5.64 -7.81 0.79
CA GLN A 147 6.87 -7.29 1.39
C GLN A 147 6.97 -7.56 2.89
N LYS A 148 6.23 -8.54 3.43
CA LYS A 148 6.24 -8.82 4.87
C LYS A 148 7.62 -9.31 5.35
N GLU A 149 8.08 -8.83 6.50
CA GLU A 149 9.39 -9.17 7.08
C GLU A 149 9.57 -10.69 7.20
N GLU A 150 8.60 -11.38 7.81
CA GLU A 150 8.65 -12.82 8.05
C GLU A 150 8.44 -13.65 6.78
N LEU A 151 7.99 -13.03 5.68
CA LEU A 151 7.83 -13.69 4.39
C LEU A 151 9.15 -13.66 3.61
N ASN A 152 9.71 -12.47 3.41
CA ASN A 152 10.83 -12.27 2.50
C ASN A 152 11.80 -11.15 2.90
N GLY A 153 11.76 -10.71 4.16
CA GLY A 153 12.63 -9.67 4.69
C GLY A 153 12.51 -8.37 3.90
N TYR A 154 11.28 -7.94 3.61
CA TYR A 154 11.02 -6.76 2.77
C TYR A 154 11.65 -6.88 1.36
N GLY A 155 11.58 -8.06 0.75
CA GLY A 155 12.16 -8.36 -0.57
C GLY A 155 13.68 -8.59 -0.60
N GLN A 156 14.38 -8.48 0.54
CA GLN A 156 15.84 -8.65 0.60
C GLN A 156 16.32 -10.02 0.09
N ILE A 157 15.53 -11.08 0.33
CA ILE A 157 15.90 -12.45 -0.08
C ILE A 157 16.08 -12.57 -1.60
N TYR A 158 15.32 -11.80 -2.39
CA TYR A 158 15.38 -11.88 -3.85
C TYR A 158 16.64 -11.21 -4.40
N ILE A 159 17.07 -10.12 -3.78
CA ILE A 159 18.33 -9.46 -4.13
C ILE A 159 19.53 -10.33 -3.74
N GLN A 160 19.47 -10.99 -2.57
CA GLN A 160 20.52 -11.92 -2.16
C GLN A 160 20.60 -13.14 -3.08
N LYS A 161 19.46 -13.69 -3.49
CA LYS A 161 19.38 -14.85 -4.38
C LYS A 161 19.78 -14.52 -5.82
N TYR A 162 19.48 -13.30 -6.29
CA TYR A 162 19.81 -12.84 -7.63
C TYR A 162 20.53 -11.48 -7.62
N PRO A 163 21.83 -11.44 -7.28
CA PRO A 163 22.59 -10.19 -7.21
C PRO A 163 22.68 -9.43 -8.55
N GLN A 164 22.47 -10.13 -9.67
CA GLN A 164 22.55 -9.58 -11.03
C GLN A 164 21.22 -9.05 -11.57
N LEU A 165 20.17 -8.94 -10.72
CA LEU A 165 18.90 -8.33 -11.13
C LEU A 165 19.11 -6.89 -11.59
N LYS A 166 18.66 -6.61 -12.81
CA LYS A 166 18.69 -5.25 -13.38
C LYS A 166 17.52 -4.42 -12.85
N ILE A 167 16.38 -5.05 -12.66
CA ILE A 167 15.21 -4.44 -12.02
C ILE A 167 15.53 -4.01 -10.59
N LYS A 168 14.98 -2.87 -10.16
CA LYS A 168 15.02 -2.45 -8.75
C LYS A 168 13.79 -2.93 -8.01
N ILE A 169 13.97 -3.48 -6.82
CA ILE A 169 12.87 -3.86 -5.92
C ILE A 169 12.63 -2.70 -4.94
N VAL A 170 11.37 -2.28 -4.82
CA VAL A 170 10.95 -1.16 -3.97
C VAL A 170 9.83 -1.59 -3.05
N ASP A 171 10.10 -1.65 -1.75
CA ASP A 171 9.11 -1.93 -0.73
C ASP A 171 8.28 -0.69 -0.38
N GLY A 172 8.78 0.53 -0.66
CA GLY A 172 8.07 1.82 -0.53
C GLY A 172 7.89 2.33 0.91
N SER A 173 8.57 1.74 1.88
CA SER A 173 8.47 2.10 3.30
C SER A 173 8.85 3.56 3.59
N SER A 174 9.80 4.12 2.84
CA SER A 174 10.31 5.48 3.02
C SER A 174 9.28 6.51 2.58
N LEU A 175 8.56 6.25 1.48
CA LEU A 175 7.45 7.12 1.08
C LEU A 175 6.25 6.98 2.01
N ALA A 176 5.98 5.76 2.52
CA ALA A 176 4.94 5.57 3.53
C ALA A 176 5.22 6.39 4.80
N ALA A 177 6.45 6.32 5.32
CA ALA A 177 6.91 7.14 6.43
C ALA A 177 6.83 8.64 6.09
N ALA A 178 7.28 9.05 4.91
CA ALA A 178 7.22 10.44 4.46
C ALA A 178 5.80 11.00 4.45
N ILE A 179 4.83 10.25 3.94
CA ILE A 179 3.43 10.68 3.90
C ILE A 179 2.92 10.88 5.33
N VAL A 180 3.11 9.90 6.22
CA VAL A 180 2.68 10.00 7.63
C VAL A 180 3.28 11.23 8.30
N LEU A 181 4.60 11.42 8.15
CA LEU A 181 5.33 12.54 8.72
C LEU A 181 4.86 13.91 8.20
N ASN A 182 4.38 13.98 6.95
CA ASN A 182 3.87 15.22 6.36
C ASN A 182 2.36 15.42 6.58
N THR A 183 1.64 14.39 7.06
CA THR A 183 0.25 14.49 7.51
C THR A 183 0.14 15.08 8.93
N ILE A 184 1.19 14.96 9.75
CA ILE A 184 1.21 15.49 11.12
C ILE A 184 1.10 17.03 11.09
N PRO A 185 0.19 17.64 11.86
CA PRO A 185 0.09 19.09 11.95
C PRO A 185 1.42 19.73 12.42
N LYS A 186 1.81 20.85 11.81
CA LYS A 186 3.11 21.49 12.07
C LYS A 186 3.31 21.93 13.53
N ALA A 187 2.23 22.21 14.26
CA ALA A 187 2.27 22.63 15.66
C ALA A 187 2.36 21.45 16.66
N THR A 188 2.39 20.21 16.18
CA THR A 188 2.43 19.02 17.04
C THR A 188 3.80 18.85 17.68
N THR A 189 3.85 18.93 19.02
CA THR A 189 5.07 18.73 19.82
C THR A 189 5.22 17.29 20.33
N GLN A 190 4.12 16.53 20.38
CA GLN A 190 4.10 15.15 20.84
C GLN A 190 3.09 14.32 20.04
N VAL A 191 3.46 13.08 19.72
CA VAL A 191 2.57 12.08 19.11
C VAL A 191 2.58 10.79 19.93
N LEU A 192 1.48 10.04 19.89
CA LEU A 192 1.49 8.65 20.35
C LEU A 192 1.80 7.73 19.17
N LEU A 193 2.81 6.87 19.28
CA LEU A 193 3.18 5.90 18.25
C LEU A 193 2.87 4.49 18.73
N ARG A 194 1.94 3.80 18.04
CA ARG A 194 1.46 2.48 18.42
C ARG A 194 1.37 1.52 17.24
N GLY A 195 1.66 0.25 17.47
CA GLY A 195 1.58 -0.83 16.48
C GLY A 195 2.82 -1.70 16.46
N ASN A 196 2.89 -2.61 15.49
CA ASN A 196 4.01 -3.51 15.27
C ASN A 196 5.27 -2.73 14.89
N PHE A 197 6.41 -3.25 15.34
CA PHE A 197 7.72 -2.62 15.17
C PHE A 197 8.31 -3.00 13.81
N ASP A 198 7.64 -2.56 12.75
CA ASP A 198 8.08 -2.76 11.37
C ASP A 198 9.07 -1.67 10.92
N LYS A 199 9.54 -1.80 9.68
CA LYS A 199 10.45 -0.83 9.05
C LYS A 199 9.89 0.59 9.03
N VAL A 200 8.59 0.78 8.76
CA VAL A 200 7.94 2.09 8.68
C VAL A 200 7.84 2.73 10.07
N TYR A 201 7.52 1.95 11.10
CA TYR A 201 7.51 2.37 12.50
C TYR A 201 8.83 3.02 12.91
N PHE A 202 9.96 2.34 12.65
CA PHE A 202 11.27 2.86 13.01
C PHE A 202 11.69 4.08 12.16
N ALA A 203 11.31 4.11 10.88
CA ALA A 203 11.57 5.26 10.02
C ALA A 203 10.84 6.52 10.51
N ILE A 204 9.56 6.38 10.90
CA ILE A 204 8.76 7.45 11.49
C ILE A 204 9.37 7.90 12.82
N ALA A 205 9.63 6.97 13.74
CA ALA A 205 10.19 7.29 15.05
C ALA A 205 11.52 8.05 14.92
N ASN A 206 12.44 7.59 14.07
CA ASN A 206 13.72 8.26 13.86
C ASN A 206 13.55 9.69 13.34
N ALA A 207 12.70 9.88 12.32
CA ALA A 207 12.47 11.17 11.69
C ALA A 207 11.73 12.16 12.61
N LEU A 208 10.85 11.69 13.50
CA LEU A 208 10.19 12.55 14.49
C LEU A 208 11.18 13.11 15.51
N CYS A 209 12.10 12.27 15.99
CA CYS A 209 13.17 12.73 16.87
C CYS A 209 14.06 13.77 16.19
N GLU A 210 14.40 13.61 14.91
CA GLU A 210 15.15 14.61 14.13
C GLU A 210 14.37 15.93 13.97
N ARG A 211 13.04 15.88 14.03
CA ARG A 211 12.15 17.05 14.00
C ARG A 211 11.84 17.63 15.39
N ASN A 212 12.48 17.13 16.44
CA ASN A 212 12.19 17.49 17.84
C ASN A 212 10.72 17.30 18.24
N VAL A 213 10.04 16.31 17.65
CA VAL A 213 8.69 15.89 18.06
C VAL A 213 8.84 14.70 18.99
N GLN A 214 8.29 14.82 20.20
CA GLN A 214 8.36 13.76 21.20
C GLN A 214 7.48 12.58 20.80
N VAL A 215 8.04 11.37 20.87
CA VAL A 215 7.34 10.12 20.57
C VAL A 215 6.95 9.44 21.87
N ALA A 216 5.64 9.38 22.15
CA ALA A 216 5.10 8.69 23.30
C ALA A 216 4.71 7.25 22.94
N THR A 217 5.03 6.29 23.81
CA THR A 217 4.56 4.90 23.72
C THR A 217 3.72 4.54 24.94
N LEU A 218 2.83 3.55 24.81
CA LEU A 218 1.97 3.13 25.93
C LEU A 218 2.67 2.15 26.86
N TYR A 219 3.59 1.34 26.32
CA TYR A 219 4.22 0.26 27.07
C TYR A 219 5.73 0.47 27.23
N LYS A 220 6.26 -0.05 28.35
CA LYS A 220 7.67 0.12 28.74
C LYS A 220 8.61 -0.74 27.89
N ASP A 221 8.18 -1.92 27.48
CA ASP A 221 8.89 -2.81 26.56
C ASP A 221 9.02 -2.18 25.16
N GLU A 222 7.96 -1.55 24.68
CA GLU A 222 7.96 -0.76 23.44
C GLU A 222 9.02 0.36 23.50
N LEU A 223 8.99 1.14 24.57
CA LEU A 223 9.95 2.21 24.83
C LEU A 223 11.40 1.67 24.85
N THR A 224 11.62 0.54 25.53
CA THR A 224 12.93 -0.10 25.64
C THR A 224 13.43 -0.56 24.27
N LYS A 225 12.52 -1.12 23.44
CA LYS A 225 12.84 -1.59 22.09
C LYS A 225 13.19 -0.43 21.15
N LEU A 226 12.49 0.70 21.24
CA LEU A 226 12.81 1.94 20.52
C LEU A 226 14.21 2.46 20.84
N HIS A 227 14.51 2.66 22.13
CA HIS A 227 15.83 3.14 22.57
C HIS A 227 16.95 2.21 22.09
N ARG A 228 16.75 0.90 22.21
CA ARG A 228 17.74 -0.10 21.77
C ARG A 228 17.99 -0.06 20.27
N ARG A 229 16.95 0.11 19.45
CA ARG A 229 17.08 0.05 17.98
C ARG A 229 17.63 1.34 17.40
N LEU A 230 17.26 2.49 17.96
CA LEU A 230 17.64 3.79 17.42
C LEU A 230 18.93 4.34 18.04
N ASN A 231 19.49 3.68 19.07
CA ASN A 231 20.69 4.11 19.78
C ASN A 231 20.63 5.57 20.28
N LYS A 232 19.44 6.16 20.41
CA LYS A 232 19.26 7.53 20.89
C LYS A 232 19.26 7.53 22.42
N LYS A 233 20.21 8.27 22.99
CA LYS A 233 20.40 8.43 24.45
C LYS A 233 19.67 9.65 25.03
N SER A 234 19.06 10.48 24.19
CA SER A 234 18.29 11.66 24.59
C SER A 234 17.06 11.21 25.37
N LYS A 235 16.97 11.58 26.66
CA LYS A 235 15.79 11.33 27.51
C LYS A 235 14.54 12.10 27.04
N GLY A 236 14.66 13.03 26.09
CA GLY A 236 13.55 13.87 25.63
C GLY A 236 12.77 13.31 24.43
N ASP A 237 13.40 12.45 23.63
CA ASP A 237 12.89 12.01 22.33
C ASP A 237 11.76 10.99 22.46
N PHE A 238 11.85 10.11 23.47
CA PHE A 238 10.87 9.07 23.74
C PHE A 238 10.36 9.15 25.16
N THR A 239 9.05 9.03 25.34
CA THR A 239 8.42 9.04 26.66
C THR A 239 7.44 7.89 26.82
N LEU A 240 7.28 7.43 28.07
CA LEU A 240 6.18 6.54 28.42
C LEU A 240 4.95 7.40 28.67
N SER A 241 3.90 7.21 27.88
CA SER A 241 2.62 7.85 28.10
C SER A 241 1.90 7.14 29.22
N THR A 242 1.79 7.77 30.39
CA THR A 242 0.97 7.24 31.49
C THR A 242 -0.52 7.41 31.22
N ASN A 243 -0.88 8.35 30.35
CA ASN A 243 -2.26 8.67 29.95
C ASN A 243 -2.38 8.73 28.42
N TYR A 244 -3.58 8.53 27.90
CA TYR A 244 -3.92 8.59 26.47
C TYR A 244 -4.11 10.03 25.95
N THR A 245 -3.30 10.95 26.47
CA THR A 245 -3.42 12.41 26.29
C THR A 245 -3.04 12.93 24.90
N PRO A 246 -2.11 12.35 24.12
CA PRO A 246 -1.81 12.88 22.80
C PRO A 246 -3.04 12.80 21.88
N LYS A 247 -3.38 13.91 21.21
CA LYS A 247 -4.46 13.92 20.22
C LYS A 247 -4.05 13.29 18.88
N ILE A 248 -2.76 13.24 18.57
CA ILE A 248 -2.25 12.67 17.32
C ILE A 248 -1.70 11.27 17.58
N TRP A 249 -2.33 10.28 16.95
CA TRP A 249 -2.01 8.87 17.08
C TRP A 249 -1.49 8.34 15.75
N LEU A 250 -0.23 7.91 15.73
CA LEU A 250 0.36 7.21 14.60
C LEU A 250 0.18 5.71 14.83
N VAL A 251 -0.61 5.06 13.99
CA VAL A 251 -1.09 3.69 14.26
C VAL A 251 -0.71 2.70 13.16
N GLY A 252 -0.11 1.58 13.57
CA GLY A 252 0.17 0.44 12.70
C GLY A 252 -0.72 -0.74 13.02
N ASP A 253 -0.36 -1.91 12.49
CA ASP A 253 -1.03 -3.16 12.84
C ASP A 253 -0.71 -3.56 14.29
N GLY A 254 -1.57 -4.33 14.97
CA GLY A 254 -1.27 -4.87 16.30
C GLY A 254 -1.64 -3.99 17.50
N TRP A 255 -2.34 -2.88 17.27
CA TRP A 255 -3.11 -2.17 18.30
C TRP A 255 -4.54 -2.73 18.40
N ASN A 256 -5.19 -2.57 19.55
CA ASN A 256 -6.46 -3.23 19.87
C ASN A 256 -7.63 -2.24 20.11
N GLU A 257 -8.84 -2.79 20.19
CA GLU A 257 -10.07 -2.02 20.38
C GLU A 257 -10.06 -1.24 21.70
N GLU A 258 -9.56 -1.84 22.78
CA GLU A 258 -9.48 -1.20 24.09
C GLU A 258 -8.59 0.04 24.09
N GLU A 259 -7.44 -0.02 23.39
CA GLU A 259 -6.52 1.12 23.23
C GLU A 259 -7.21 2.26 22.47
N GLN A 260 -7.90 1.94 21.36
CA GLN A 260 -8.63 2.94 20.59
C GLN A 260 -9.76 3.57 21.40
N MET A 261 -10.47 2.79 22.22
CA MET A 261 -11.54 3.28 23.09
C MET A 261 -11.05 4.23 24.18
N LYS A 262 -9.77 4.16 24.56
CA LYS A 262 -9.17 5.06 25.56
C LYS A 262 -8.66 6.38 24.98
N ALA A 263 -8.65 6.54 23.66
CA ALA A 263 -8.26 7.80 23.04
C ALA A 263 -9.21 8.95 23.40
N ALA A 264 -8.64 10.15 23.58
CA ALA A 264 -9.40 11.36 23.86
C ALA A 264 -10.35 11.71 22.70
N LYS A 265 -11.50 12.32 23.01
CA LYS A 265 -12.42 12.86 22.00
C LYS A 265 -11.68 13.84 21.07
N GLY A 266 -11.94 13.72 19.76
CA GLY A 266 -11.27 14.53 18.74
C GLY A 266 -9.84 14.08 18.41
N SER A 267 -9.40 12.91 18.89
CA SER A 267 -8.11 12.35 18.47
C SER A 267 -8.09 12.06 16.97
N VAL A 268 -6.92 12.21 16.36
CA VAL A 268 -6.64 11.96 14.94
C VAL A 268 -5.75 10.73 14.83
N PHE A 269 -6.27 9.68 14.22
CA PHE A 269 -5.53 8.46 13.90
C PHE A 269 -4.96 8.56 12.49
N ILE A 270 -3.64 8.57 12.39
CA ILE A 270 -2.86 8.56 11.15
C ILE A 270 -2.24 7.18 11.00
N PRO A 271 -2.83 6.28 10.19
CA PRO A 271 -2.27 4.96 10.02
C PRO A 271 -0.97 5.00 9.21
N PHE A 272 -0.02 4.15 9.56
CA PHE A 272 1.20 3.91 8.79
C PHE A 272 1.28 2.50 8.20
N SER A 273 0.34 1.61 8.53
CA SER A 273 0.29 0.26 7.99
C SER A 273 -0.41 0.17 6.64
N GLN A 274 -0.25 -0.98 5.99
CA GLN A 274 -0.81 -1.28 4.68
C GLN A 274 -2.30 -1.55 4.68
N PHE A 275 -2.91 -1.80 5.84
CA PHE A 275 -4.35 -2.06 5.95
C PHE A 275 -5.00 -0.98 6.82
N PRO A 276 -6.22 -0.55 6.50
CA PRO A 276 -6.88 0.50 7.27
C PRO A 276 -7.26 -0.06 8.64
N PRO A 277 -7.16 0.75 9.71
CA PRO A 277 -7.64 0.34 11.02
C PRO A 277 -9.17 0.26 11.04
N ASN A 278 -9.70 -0.54 11.97
CA ASN A 278 -11.11 -0.48 12.31
C ASN A 278 -11.44 0.88 12.93
N LYS A 279 -12.52 1.52 12.46
CA LYS A 279 -12.98 2.83 12.94
C LYS A 279 -14.11 2.66 13.95
N LEU A 280 -13.78 2.48 15.24
CA LEU A 280 -14.78 2.19 16.28
C LEU A 280 -15.33 3.47 16.92
N ARG A 281 -14.48 4.49 17.08
CA ARG A 281 -14.86 5.79 17.67
C ARG A 281 -15.40 6.75 16.61
N LYS A 282 -16.66 7.20 16.74
CA LYS A 282 -17.27 8.19 15.82
C LYS A 282 -16.88 9.64 16.11
N ASP A 283 -16.39 9.91 17.31
CA ASP A 283 -15.97 11.22 17.80
C ASP A 283 -14.46 11.45 17.63
N CYS A 284 -13.80 10.63 16.81
CA CYS A 284 -12.40 10.72 16.43
C CYS A 284 -12.26 10.72 14.90
N PHE A 285 -11.10 11.18 14.41
CA PHE A 285 -10.81 11.27 12.99
C PHE A 285 -9.84 10.18 12.57
N TYR A 286 -10.04 9.64 11.37
CA TYR A 286 -9.18 8.58 10.82
C TYR A 286 -8.72 8.99 9.43
N HIS A 287 -7.41 9.14 9.28
CA HIS A 287 -6.80 9.30 7.98
C HIS A 287 -6.82 7.96 7.22
N TYR A 288 -6.67 8.03 5.90
CA TYR A 288 -6.37 6.86 5.08
C TYR A 288 -4.98 6.30 5.41
N THR A 289 -4.77 5.02 5.12
CA THR A 289 -3.42 4.42 5.01
C THR A 289 -2.53 5.28 4.12
N PRO A 290 -1.20 5.25 4.27
CA PRO A 290 -0.27 6.06 3.49
C PRO A 290 -0.57 5.99 1.98
N ALA A 291 -1.09 7.09 1.44
CA ALA A 291 -1.60 7.18 0.08
C ALA A 291 -1.71 8.66 -0.33
N MET A 292 -1.75 8.88 -1.64
CA MET A 292 -1.84 10.22 -2.23
C MET A 292 -2.76 10.20 -3.45
N ILE A 293 -3.28 11.37 -3.81
CA ILE A 293 -4.08 11.58 -5.02
C ILE A 293 -3.13 11.61 -6.22
N ALA A 294 -3.41 10.78 -7.22
CA ALA A 294 -2.68 10.73 -8.48
C ALA A 294 -2.98 11.98 -9.34
N PRO A 295 -1.95 12.58 -9.98
CA PRO A 295 -2.12 13.77 -10.80
C PRO A 295 -3.05 13.53 -12.00
N PRO A 296 -3.68 14.58 -12.57
CA PRO A 296 -4.57 14.46 -13.73
C PRO A 296 -3.95 13.74 -14.94
N SER A 297 -2.64 13.91 -15.15
CA SER A 297 -1.89 13.29 -16.26
C SER A 297 -1.72 11.77 -16.15
N PHE A 298 -2.21 11.14 -15.08
CA PHE A 298 -2.28 9.69 -14.96
C PHE A 298 -3.48 9.16 -15.72
N MET A 299 -3.23 8.33 -16.74
CA MET A 299 -4.24 7.82 -17.66
C MET A 299 -4.66 6.39 -17.28
N ASN A 300 -5.87 6.02 -17.68
CA ASN A 300 -6.48 4.70 -17.47
C ASN A 300 -6.69 4.30 -16.00
N VAL A 301 -6.82 5.27 -15.09
CA VAL A 301 -7.13 5.04 -13.67
C VAL A 301 -8.65 4.94 -13.47
N HIS A 302 -9.22 3.79 -13.85
CA HIS A 302 -10.66 3.55 -13.79
C HIS A 302 -11.11 2.82 -12.52
N SER A 303 -10.18 2.16 -11.82
CA SER A 303 -10.42 1.41 -10.59
C SER A 303 -9.87 2.12 -9.35
N CYS A 304 -10.48 1.84 -8.20
CA CYS A 304 -9.94 2.17 -6.89
C CYS A 304 -8.89 1.14 -6.47
N GLU A 305 -7.83 1.60 -5.81
CA GLU A 305 -6.84 0.72 -5.19
C GLU A 305 -7.35 0.29 -3.80
N ASN A 306 -7.93 -0.91 -3.72
CA ASN A 306 -8.49 -1.46 -2.49
C ASN A 306 -9.54 -0.51 -1.84
N TRP A 307 -9.30 -0.04 -0.62
CA TRP A 307 -10.17 0.88 0.14
C TRP A 307 -9.91 2.35 -0.14
N LEU A 308 -8.95 2.68 -1.01
CA LEU A 308 -8.64 4.07 -1.35
C LEU A 308 -9.72 4.65 -2.28
N PRO A 309 -10.02 5.95 -2.17
CA PRO A 309 -10.94 6.62 -3.08
C PRO A 309 -10.41 6.62 -4.52
N ARG A 310 -11.29 6.91 -5.49
CA ARG A 310 -10.92 6.94 -6.90
C ARG A 310 -9.77 7.92 -7.13
N ARG A 311 -8.84 7.55 -8.01
CA ARG A 311 -7.60 8.29 -8.32
C ARG A 311 -6.65 8.46 -7.13
N ALA A 312 -6.81 7.75 -6.03
CA ALA A 312 -5.78 7.64 -5.01
C ALA A 312 -4.97 6.35 -5.19
N MET A 313 -3.68 6.44 -4.88
CA MET A 313 -2.73 5.32 -4.93
C MET A 313 -1.99 5.19 -3.62
N SER A 314 -1.65 3.97 -3.24
CA SER A 314 -0.88 3.72 -2.03
C SER A 314 0.56 4.25 -2.16
N ALA A 315 1.16 4.58 -1.01
CA ALA A 315 2.56 4.98 -0.93
C ALA A 315 3.49 3.95 -1.60
N TRP A 316 3.21 2.67 -1.41
CA TRP A 316 4.01 1.56 -1.94
C TRP A 316 3.98 1.50 -3.47
N ARG A 317 2.81 1.71 -4.08
CA ARG A 317 2.69 1.83 -5.54
C ARG A 317 3.39 3.08 -6.06
N ILE A 318 3.17 4.23 -5.41
CA ILE A 318 3.75 5.51 -5.83
C ILE A 318 5.28 5.47 -5.73
N ALA A 319 5.85 4.84 -4.70
CA ALA A 319 7.29 4.74 -4.52
C ALA A 319 7.96 4.06 -5.72
N GLY A 320 7.41 2.94 -6.21
CA GLY A 320 7.92 2.27 -7.41
C GLY A 320 7.89 3.17 -8.66
N ILE A 321 6.83 3.96 -8.80
CA ILE A 321 6.66 4.91 -9.91
C ILE A 321 7.71 6.03 -9.82
N VAL A 322 7.87 6.64 -8.64
CA VAL A 322 8.83 7.74 -8.41
C VAL A 322 10.27 7.28 -8.60
N HIS A 323 10.63 6.08 -8.12
CA HIS A 323 11.95 5.49 -8.37
C HIS A 323 12.25 5.39 -9.87
N ALA A 324 11.27 4.96 -10.68
CA ALA A 324 11.44 4.84 -12.11
C ALA A 324 11.52 6.20 -12.82
N LEU A 325 10.75 7.19 -12.37
CA LEU A 325 10.75 8.54 -12.93
C LEU A 325 12.07 9.28 -12.65
N GLU A 326 12.60 9.16 -11.44
CA GLU A 326 13.85 9.79 -11.03
C GLU A 326 15.08 8.98 -11.48
N GLY A 327 14.89 7.78 -12.03
CA GLY A 327 15.99 6.91 -12.49
C GLY A 327 16.88 6.41 -11.35
N TRP A 328 16.36 6.30 -10.13
CA TRP A 328 17.14 5.87 -8.97
C TRP A 328 17.55 4.41 -9.10
N ASN A 329 18.85 4.18 -9.28
CA ASN A 329 19.42 2.85 -9.40
C ASN A 329 19.72 2.20 -8.03
N VAL A 330 18.73 2.21 -7.13
CA VAL A 330 18.84 1.60 -5.80
C VAL A 330 17.63 0.73 -5.51
N ASN A 331 17.86 -0.38 -4.81
CA ASN A 331 16.79 -1.16 -4.21
C ASN A 331 16.35 -0.48 -2.91
N GLU A 332 15.05 -0.42 -2.67
CA GLU A 332 14.49 -0.14 -1.36
C GLU A 332 13.91 -1.45 -0.82
N CYS A 333 14.75 -2.26 -0.19
CA CYS A 333 14.37 -3.56 0.37
C CYS A 333 15.11 -3.78 1.69
N GLY A 334 14.80 -4.87 2.41
CA GLY A 334 15.43 -5.15 3.70
C GLY A 334 15.17 -4.05 4.72
N PHE A 335 16.07 -3.88 5.68
CA PHE A 335 15.94 -2.83 6.71
C PHE A 335 16.48 -1.47 6.29
N SER A 336 17.11 -1.35 5.11
CA SER A 336 17.58 -0.07 4.59
C SER A 336 16.41 0.78 4.10
N THR A 337 16.27 1.98 4.66
CA THR A 337 15.33 3.00 4.16
C THR A 337 16.02 3.89 3.13
N PHE A 338 15.25 4.35 2.16
CA PHE A 338 15.64 5.45 1.28
C PHE A 338 15.48 6.79 2.00
N ASN A 339 16.04 7.87 1.45
CA ASN A 339 15.93 9.19 2.08
C ASN A 339 14.47 9.69 2.02
N VAL A 340 13.83 9.77 3.20
CA VAL A 340 12.43 10.15 3.41
C VAL A 340 12.12 11.54 2.82
N ASN A 341 13.02 12.51 3.00
CA ASN A 341 12.83 13.86 2.46
C ASN A 341 12.98 13.88 0.93
N GLN A 342 13.96 13.16 0.40
CA GLN A 342 14.20 13.06 -1.04
C GLN A 342 12.99 12.45 -1.76
N VAL A 343 12.47 11.31 -1.26
CA VAL A 343 11.30 10.67 -1.87
C VAL A 343 10.05 11.52 -1.75
N TRP A 344 9.86 12.21 -0.64
CA TRP A 344 8.76 13.17 -0.48
C TRP A 344 8.81 14.27 -1.54
N HIS A 345 9.94 14.97 -1.65
CA HIS A 345 10.07 16.09 -2.58
C HIS A 345 9.92 15.66 -4.04
N ALA A 346 10.49 14.52 -4.43
CA ALA A 346 10.28 13.95 -5.76
C ALA A 346 8.80 13.62 -6.00
N THR A 347 8.13 12.99 -5.05
CA THR A 347 6.71 12.64 -5.15
C THR A 347 5.83 13.86 -5.40
N ILE A 348 6.03 14.95 -4.64
CA ILE A 348 5.29 16.21 -4.84
C ILE A 348 5.64 16.84 -6.18
N ARG A 349 6.91 16.84 -6.59
CA ARG A 349 7.37 17.38 -7.90
C ARG A 349 6.71 16.66 -9.08
N HIS A 350 6.41 15.37 -8.94
CA HIS A 350 5.69 14.59 -9.94
C HIS A 350 4.17 14.80 -9.93
N GLY A 351 3.65 15.64 -9.02
CA GLY A 351 2.25 16.07 -9.00
C GLY A 351 1.33 15.20 -8.15
N PHE A 352 1.86 14.23 -7.40
CA PHE A 352 1.07 13.52 -6.40
C PHE A 352 0.72 14.46 -5.25
N GLN A 353 -0.52 14.42 -4.79
CA GLN A 353 -1.00 15.34 -3.74
C GLN A 353 -1.39 14.58 -2.49
N PRO A 354 -0.92 14.99 -1.30
CA PRO A 354 -1.36 14.37 -0.06
C PRO A 354 -2.87 14.60 0.13
N PHE A 355 -3.52 13.68 0.84
CA PHE A 355 -4.89 13.91 1.26
C PHE A 355 -4.95 15.13 2.17
N LYS A 356 -5.85 16.06 1.85
CA LYS A 356 -6.23 17.12 2.78
C LYS A 356 -7.24 16.53 3.75
N ILE A 357 -6.87 16.39 5.02
CA ILE A 357 -7.89 16.45 6.06
C ILE A 357 -8.25 17.93 6.18
N PRO A 358 -9.52 18.30 6.40
CA PRO A 358 -9.87 19.64 6.85
C PRO A 358 -9.34 19.90 8.28
N ILE A 359 -8.02 19.88 8.50
CA ILE A 359 -7.38 20.16 9.80
C ILE A 359 -7.59 21.62 10.21
N ASP A 360 -7.90 22.51 9.27
CA ASP A 360 -8.08 23.94 9.50
C ASP A 360 -9.32 24.28 10.36
N GLN A 361 -10.17 23.30 10.70
CA GLN A 361 -11.23 23.46 11.71
C GLN A 361 -10.79 23.13 13.14
N PHE A 362 -9.53 22.71 13.38
CA PHE A 362 -9.13 22.00 14.60
C PHE A 362 -8.07 22.69 15.46
N VAL A 363 -7.66 23.92 15.13
CA VAL A 363 -6.68 24.69 15.93
C VAL A 363 -7.35 25.68 16.90
N PHE A 364 -8.65 25.95 16.76
CA PHE A 364 -9.39 26.87 17.63
C PHE A 364 -10.75 26.31 18.02
N GLN A 365 -10.78 25.32 18.92
CA GLN A 365 -11.90 25.08 19.83
C GLN A 365 -11.43 24.35 21.09
#